data_AF-X4ZZV5-F1
#
_entry.id   AF-X4ZZV5-F1
#
_cell.length_a   1.000
_cell.length_b   1.000
_cell.length_c   1.000
_cell.angle_alpha   90.00
_cell.angle_beta   90.00
_cell.angle_gamma   90.00
#
_symmetry.space_group_name_H-M   'P 1'
#
loop_
_entity.id
_entity.type
_entity.pdbx_description
1 polymer ?
#
loop_
_entity_poly.entity_id
_entity_poly.type
_entity_poly.pdbx_seq_one_letter_code
_entity_poly.pdbx_strand_id
1 'polypeptide(L)'
;METNQKKLLLLSSVLSATVLASACGAANNAGQPRVNTVKPSVQSGGYVEKLHFTDSAGKTWIPLEPAVKSLGYRMEEKPADGGYAKIGYSDVMYKVRAGSPKAFSLGKSCTLPEAPMRRDGKIYITPASLSKLVQSKVSWNPGNGEISIDTPREGNEDGQQSATAPGKLIRIRSLSSDQADELISYAKKYLGVPYDFGAAPYEESKKFDCSSFTRHVFKKFGVDLPRLAKDQDNVGRSVSRDELQPGDLIFFTVPGRFENDAIPGHVGIYIGDGEFIHTWGAPGVQISKLDSGYWKNVILRMRRVL
;
A
#
# COMPACT_ATOMS: atom_id res chain seq x y z
N MET A 1 -8.16 62.21 -63.85
CA MET A 1 -7.27 63.37 -63.68
C MET A 1 -6.39 63.11 -62.47
N GLU A 2 -5.09 63.22 -62.69
CA GLU A 2 -3.97 63.34 -61.75
C GLU A 2 -3.71 62.27 -60.68
N THR A 3 -2.76 61.42 -61.03
CA THR A 3 -1.66 60.95 -60.18
C THR A 3 -0.72 62.09 -59.78
N ASN A 4 -0.32 62.13 -58.50
CA ASN A 4 0.92 62.73 -57.99
C ASN A 4 1.13 62.20 -56.55
N GLN A 5 2.30 61.96 -55.99
CA GLN A 5 3.65 61.55 -56.41
C GLN A 5 4.47 61.53 -55.09
N LYS A 6 5.60 60.81 -55.09
CA LYS A 6 6.78 60.92 -54.19
C LYS A 6 6.66 60.23 -52.82
N LYS A 7 7.38 59.12 -52.61
CA LYS A 7 8.82 58.96 -52.24
C LYS A 7 9.11 59.48 -50.82
N LEU A 8 9.58 58.62 -49.90
CA LEU A 8 11.02 58.35 -49.66
C LEU A 8 11.24 57.48 -48.39
N LEU A 9 12.30 56.67 -48.45
CA LEU A 9 12.88 55.75 -47.47
C LEU A 9 13.17 56.31 -46.06
N LEU A 10 13.19 55.46 -45.01
CA LEU A 10 14.41 54.87 -44.38
C LEU A 10 14.11 54.13 -43.04
N LEU A 11 14.95 53.11 -42.79
CA LEU A 11 15.01 52.25 -41.60
C LEU A 11 15.43 53.01 -40.33
N SER A 12 14.94 52.58 -39.15
CA SER A 12 15.75 51.96 -38.07
C SER A 12 15.01 51.92 -36.72
N SER A 13 14.97 50.71 -36.11
CA SER A 13 14.97 50.35 -34.68
C SER A 13 14.50 51.37 -33.60
N VAL A 14 13.62 50.94 -32.69
CA VAL A 14 13.95 50.47 -31.32
C VAL A 14 12.65 50.13 -30.55
N LEU A 15 12.63 48.90 -30.03
CA LEU A 15 12.04 48.39 -28.78
C LEU A 15 11.06 49.29 -27.99
N SER A 16 9.84 48.80 -27.73
CA SER A 16 9.35 48.65 -26.36
C SER A 16 8.10 47.75 -26.29
N ALA A 17 8.05 46.97 -25.22
CA ALA A 17 7.14 45.86 -24.97
C ALA A 17 5.85 46.27 -24.23
N THR A 18 5.00 45.27 -24.01
CA THR A 18 3.78 45.18 -23.15
C THR A 18 2.49 45.74 -23.75
N VAL A 19 1.52 44.94 -24.22
CA VAL A 19 0.68 43.83 -23.67
C VAL A 19 -0.70 44.34 -23.21
N LEU A 20 -1.74 43.68 -23.76
CA LEU A 20 -3.18 43.57 -23.41
C LEU A 20 -4.02 43.93 -24.65
N ALA A 21 -5.06 43.23 -25.06
CA ALA A 21 -5.67 41.95 -24.70
C ALA A 21 -6.60 41.65 -25.88
N SER A 22 -6.78 40.39 -26.28
CA SER A 22 -7.95 40.02 -27.07
C SER A 22 -8.34 38.59 -26.73
N ALA A 23 -9.51 38.51 -26.13
CA ALA A 23 -10.23 37.31 -25.78
C ALA A 23 -10.54 36.48 -27.03
N CYS A 24 -10.56 35.16 -26.86
CA CYS A 24 -11.45 34.28 -27.62
C CYS A 24 -11.60 32.94 -26.89
N GLY A 25 -12.85 32.51 -26.75
CA GLY A 25 -13.20 31.08 -26.70
C GLY A 25 -13.46 30.48 -25.33
N ALA A 26 -14.66 30.72 -24.79
CA ALA A 26 -15.27 29.83 -23.82
C ALA A 26 -15.80 28.58 -24.54
N ALA A 27 -15.35 27.40 -24.13
CA ALA A 27 -16.00 26.12 -24.41
C ALA A 27 -16.23 25.41 -23.07
N ASN A 28 -17.50 25.19 -22.75
CA ASN A 28 -17.96 24.45 -21.59
C ASN A 28 -17.49 22.99 -21.68
N ASN A 29 -16.79 22.51 -20.66
CA ASN A 29 -16.70 21.09 -20.34
C ASN A 29 -17.16 20.88 -18.90
N ALA A 30 -18.45 20.56 -18.76
CA ALA A 30 -19.00 19.96 -17.57
C ALA A 30 -18.52 18.49 -17.51
N GLY A 31 -18.00 18.05 -16.35
CA GLY A 31 -17.85 16.61 -16.07
C GLY A 31 -16.43 16.06 -15.91
N GLN A 32 -15.48 16.79 -15.32
CA GLN A 32 -14.32 16.16 -14.68
C GLN A 32 -14.48 16.22 -13.15
N PRO A 33 -14.32 15.10 -12.41
CA PRO A 33 -14.23 15.16 -10.97
C PRO A 33 -13.01 16.01 -10.60
N ARG A 34 -13.28 17.17 -10.01
CA ARG A 34 -12.25 18.05 -9.45
C ARG A 34 -11.51 17.25 -8.40
N VAL A 35 -10.23 16.97 -8.65
CA VAL A 35 -9.32 16.49 -7.61
C VAL A 35 -9.23 17.61 -6.59
N ASN A 36 -9.98 17.49 -5.50
CA ASN A 36 -9.77 18.32 -4.33
C ASN A 36 -8.34 18.04 -3.88
N THR A 37 -7.44 18.96 -4.21
CA THR A 37 -6.09 19.00 -3.65
C THR A 37 -6.24 19.47 -2.21
N VAL A 38 -6.74 18.58 -1.36
CA VAL A 38 -6.59 18.74 0.08
C VAL A 38 -5.10 18.59 0.32
N LYS A 39 -4.40 19.71 0.52
CA LYS A 39 -3.07 19.69 1.14
C LYS A 39 -3.22 18.92 2.46
N PRO A 40 -2.50 17.81 2.68
CA PRO A 40 -2.60 17.09 3.93
C PRO A 40 -2.17 18.02 5.07
N SER A 41 -3.10 18.38 5.96
CA SER A 41 -2.67 18.75 7.30
C SER A 41 -2.34 17.45 8.01
N VAL A 42 -1.06 17.09 8.01
CA VAL A 42 -0.55 16.00 8.84
C VAL A 42 -0.74 16.45 10.29
N GLN A 43 -1.83 16.02 10.93
CA GLN A 43 -1.89 16.02 12.38
C GLN A 43 -1.08 14.82 12.86
N SER A 44 0.10 15.07 13.40
CA SER A 44 0.84 14.13 14.24
C SER A 44 -0.07 13.70 15.38
N GLY A 45 -0.74 12.56 15.24
CA GLY A 45 -1.60 12.01 16.28
C GLY A 45 -0.75 11.42 17.40
N GLY A 46 -0.49 12.20 18.44
CA GLY A 46 0.10 11.69 19.68
C GLY A 46 -0.83 10.65 20.31
N TYR A 47 -0.36 9.42 20.48
CA TYR A 47 -1.07 8.39 21.22
C TYR A 47 -0.64 8.43 22.69
N VAL A 48 -1.60 8.58 23.60
CA VAL A 48 -1.34 8.58 25.05
C VAL A 48 -1.57 7.17 25.60
N GLU A 49 -0.48 6.49 25.96
CA GLU A 49 -0.51 5.15 26.54
C GLU A 49 -0.43 5.20 28.07
N LYS A 50 -1.56 4.95 28.73
CA LYS A 50 -1.67 5.01 30.19
C LYS A 50 -1.16 3.74 30.89
N LEU A 51 -0.99 2.63 30.17
CA LEU A 51 -0.60 1.33 30.73
C LEU A 51 0.91 1.04 30.64
N HIS A 52 1.77 2.05 30.67
CA HIS A 52 3.22 1.85 30.70
C HIS A 52 3.73 1.53 32.12
N PHE A 53 4.94 1.00 32.22
CA PHE A 53 5.66 0.93 33.49
C PHE A 53 7.16 1.10 33.28
N THR A 54 7.86 1.48 34.35
CA THR A 54 9.32 1.52 34.40
C THR A 54 9.81 0.34 35.23
N ASP A 55 10.80 -0.40 34.73
CA ASP A 55 11.41 -1.50 35.47
C ASP A 55 12.48 -1.00 36.47
N SER A 56 13.03 -1.93 37.27
CA SER A 56 14.08 -1.62 38.24
C SER A 56 15.40 -1.13 37.62
N ALA A 57 15.58 -1.33 36.30
CA ALA A 57 16.73 -0.83 35.55
C ALA A 57 16.46 0.55 34.90
N GLY A 58 15.30 1.17 35.18
CA GLY A 58 14.91 2.46 34.65
C GLY A 58 14.40 2.42 33.20
N LYS A 59 14.15 1.22 32.64
CA LYS A 59 13.64 1.10 31.26
C LYS A 59 12.13 1.25 31.24
N THR A 60 11.63 2.01 30.28
CA THR A 60 10.20 2.18 30.06
C THR A 60 9.68 1.08 29.14
N TRP A 61 8.57 0.47 29.55
CA TRP A 61 7.87 -0.57 28.83
C TRP A 61 6.46 -0.10 28.48
N ILE A 62 6.12 -0.21 27.20
CA ILE A 62 4.80 0.15 26.67
C ILE A 62 4.10 -1.12 26.13
N PRO A 63 2.78 -1.26 26.28
CA PRO A 63 2.05 -2.35 25.66
C PRO A 63 2.18 -2.27 24.14
N LEU A 64 2.56 -3.40 23.53
CA LEU A 64 2.88 -3.47 22.11
C LEU A 64 1.63 -3.32 21.23
N GLU A 65 0.52 -3.97 21.58
CA GLU A 65 -0.70 -3.97 20.77
C GLU A 65 -1.26 -2.56 20.52
N PRO A 66 -1.46 -1.70 21.55
CA PRO A 66 -1.93 -0.35 21.31
C PRO A 66 -0.90 0.51 20.57
N ALA A 67 0.39 0.33 20.85
CA ALA A 67 1.46 1.06 20.18
C ALA A 67 1.56 0.75 18.67
N VAL A 68 1.30 -0.49 18.25
CA VAL A 68 1.25 -0.83 16.83
C VAL A 68 -0.10 -0.48 16.20
N LYS A 69 -1.20 -0.51 16.97
CA LYS A 69 -2.51 0.00 16.54
C LYS A 69 -2.48 1.51 16.26
N SER A 70 -1.78 2.30 17.06
CA SER A 70 -1.61 3.74 16.80
C SER A 70 -0.80 4.03 15.53
N LEU A 71 0.02 3.06 15.08
CA LEU A 71 0.71 3.09 13.79
C LEU A 71 -0.16 2.57 12.62
N GLY A 72 -1.43 2.28 12.89
CA GLY A 72 -2.37 1.69 11.94
C GLY A 72 -2.20 0.18 11.73
N TYR A 73 -1.26 -0.47 12.43
CA TYR A 73 -1.06 -1.91 12.32
C TYR A 73 -2.04 -2.69 13.18
N ARG A 74 -2.40 -3.89 12.73
CA ARG A 74 -3.04 -4.91 13.55
C ARG A 74 -1.97 -5.76 14.20
N MET A 75 -2.28 -6.28 15.38
CA MET A 75 -1.49 -7.34 16.00
C MET A 75 -2.38 -8.56 16.17
N GLU A 76 -1.88 -9.72 15.78
CA GLU A 76 -2.52 -11.01 16.02
C GLU A 76 -1.54 -11.93 16.73
N GLU A 77 -2.04 -12.67 17.72
CA GLU A 77 -1.30 -13.74 18.35
C GLU A 77 -2.16 -15.00 18.38
N LYS A 78 -1.77 -16.01 17.61
CA LYS A 78 -2.41 -17.32 17.62
C LYS A 78 -1.49 -18.35 18.29
N PRO A 79 -2.03 -19.32 19.05
CA PRO A 79 -1.22 -20.42 19.59
C PRO A 79 -0.43 -21.18 18.51
N ALA A 80 -1.01 -21.30 17.31
CA ALA A 80 -0.39 -21.95 16.15
C ALA A 80 0.85 -21.21 15.60
N ASP A 81 1.09 -19.96 16.00
CA ASP A 81 2.21 -19.14 15.50
C ASP A 81 3.49 -19.28 16.34
N GLY A 82 3.58 -20.32 17.19
CA GLY A 82 4.79 -20.61 17.97
C GLY A 82 5.14 -19.52 19.00
N GLY A 83 4.12 -18.78 19.47
CA GLY A 83 4.25 -17.68 20.41
C GLY A 83 4.72 -16.36 19.80
N TYR A 84 4.70 -16.22 18.47
CA TYR A 84 4.93 -14.94 17.81
C TYR A 84 3.65 -14.09 17.77
N ALA A 85 3.80 -12.82 18.13
CA ALA A 85 2.87 -11.77 17.73
C ALA A 85 3.22 -11.30 16.31
N LYS A 86 2.23 -11.39 15.43
CA LYS A 86 2.23 -10.98 14.03
C LYS A 86 1.68 -9.56 13.94
N ILE A 87 2.42 -8.63 13.34
CA ILE A 87 2.04 -7.23 13.24
C ILE A 87 2.03 -6.79 11.79
N GLY A 88 0.98 -6.09 11.34
CA GLY A 88 0.95 -5.46 10.02
C GLY A 88 -0.46 -5.03 9.56
N TYR A 89 -0.64 -4.72 8.27
CA TYR A 89 -1.90 -4.18 7.74
C TYR A 89 -2.80 -5.22 7.07
N SER A 90 -2.38 -5.75 5.91
CA SER A 90 -2.92 -6.91 5.15
C SER A 90 -2.07 -8.16 5.29
N ASP A 91 -0.83 -7.93 5.68
CA ASP A 91 0.25 -8.88 5.69
C ASP A 91 1.07 -8.67 6.96
N VAL A 92 1.81 -9.69 7.38
CA VAL A 92 2.74 -9.62 8.50
C VAL A 92 3.96 -8.85 8.04
N MET A 93 4.10 -7.65 8.56
CA MET A 93 5.26 -6.79 8.35
C MET A 93 6.30 -7.02 9.44
N TYR A 94 5.85 -7.29 10.66
CA TYR A 94 6.72 -7.53 11.79
C TYR A 94 6.30 -8.77 12.57
N LYS A 95 7.28 -9.49 13.11
CA LYS A 95 7.04 -10.57 14.07
C LYS A 95 7.91 -10.37 15.28
N VAL A 96 7.32 -10.48 16.45
CA VAL A 96 8.05 -10.49 17.73
C VAL A 96 7.58 -11.63 18.61
N ARG A 97 8.43 -12.08 19.52
CA ARG A 97 8.08 -13.11 20.49
C ARG A 97 8.53 -12.65 21.87
N ALA A 98 7.63 -12.72 22.85
CA ALA A 98 7.98 -12.41 24.22
C ALA A 98 9.11 -13.33 24.72
N GLY A 99 10.10 -12.76 25.41
CA GLY A 99 11.31 -13.43 25.90
C GLY A 99 12.42 -13.60 24.86
N SER A 100 12.23 -13.15 23.62
CA SER A 100 13.25 -13.25 22.55
C SER A 100 13.58 -11.87 21.94
N PRO A 101 14.87 -11.48 21.87
CA PRO A 101 15.27 -10.28 21.15
C PRO A 101 15.28 -10.49 19.63
N LYS A 102 15.20 -11.74 19.14
CA LYS A 102 15.07 -12.02 17.71
C LYS A 102 13.67 -11.65 17.24
N ALA A 103 13.61 -10.82 16.20
CA ALA A 103 12.39 -10.34 15.58
C ALA A 103 12.50 -10.37 14.05
N PHE A 104 11.38 -10.20 13.37
CA PHE A 104 11.34 -9.99 11.93
C PHE A 104 10.79 -8.59 11.67
N SER A 105 11.47 -7.83 10.82
CA SER A 105 11.10 -6.49 10.39
C SER A 105 11.12 -6.43 8.88
N LEU A 106 9.97 -6.13 8.27
CA LEU A 106 9.76 -6.04 6.83
C LEU A 106 10.31 -7.27 6.08
N GLY A 107 10.08 -8.47 6.63
CA GLY A 107 10.53 -9.74 6.06
C GLY A 107 12.01 -10.09 6.31
N LYS A 108 12.77 -9.28 7.05
CA LYS A 108 14.16 -9.55 7.42
C LYS A 108 14.32 -9.80 8.92
N SER A 109 15.15 -10.77 9.28
CA SER A 109 15.52 -10.99 10.68
C SER A 109 16.28 -9.79 11.24
N CYS A 110 15.96 -9.40 12.46
CA CYS A 110 16.67 -8.35 13.20
C CYS A 110 16.76 -8.72 14.69
N THR A 111 17.67 -8.06 15.39
CA THR A 111 17.83 -8.20 16.84
C THR A 111 17.41 -6.88 17.49
N LEU A 112 16.47 -6.98 18.43
CA LEU A 112 15.97 -5.87 19.23
C LEU A 112 16.93 -5.59 20.40
N PRO A 113 17.14 -4.31 20.78
CA PRO A 113 17.94 -3.94 21.95
C PRO A 113 17.46 -4.63 23.24
N GLU A 114 16.15 -4.68 23.45
CA GLU A 114 15.50 -5.45 24.51
C GLU A 114 14.49 -6.45 23.94
N ALA A 115 14.51 -7.66 24.49
CA ALA A 115 13.48 -8.65 24.22
C ALA A 115 12.11 -8.14 24.73
N PRO A 116 11.06 -8.19 23.90
CA PRO A 116 9.70 -7.94 24.38
C PRO A 116 9.37 -8.89 25.53
N MET A 117 8.54 -8.46 26.47
CA MET A 117 8.20 -9.27 27.64
C MET A 117 6.70 -9.45 27.77
N ARG A 118 6.27 -10.53 28.42
CA ARG A 118 4.86 -10.78 28.73
C ARG A 118 4.57 -10.40 30.17
N ARG A 119 3.54 -9.58 30.37
CA ARG A 119 3.03 -9.18 31.68
C ARG A 119 1.52 -9.01 31.60
N ASP A 120 0.78 -9.58 32.56
CA ASP A 120 -0.70 -9.51 32.62
C ASP A 120 -1.38 -9.90 31.31
N GLY A 121 -0.88 -10.96 30.66
CA GLY A 121 -1.39 -11.46 29.37
C GLY A 121 -1.03 -10.60 28.15
N LYS A 122 -0.41 -9.43 28.32
CA LYS A 122 -0.03 -8.50 27.24
C LYS A 122 1.46 -8.58 26.94
N ILE A 123 1.82 -8.26 25.70
CA ILE A 123 3.23 -8.08 25.31
C ILE A 123 3.59 -6.62 25.51
N TYR A 124 4.73 -6.39 26.16
CA TYR A 124 5.34 -5.09 26.36
C TYR A 124 6.66 -5.02 25.58
N ILE A 125 6.97 -3.82 25.09
CA ILE A 125 8.19 -3.52 24.34
C ILE A 125 8.76 -2.19 24.81
N THR A 126 10.08 -1.99 24.73
CA THR A 126 10.70 -0.68 24.97
C THR A 126 10.52 0.22 23.74
N PRO A 127 10.46 1.55 23.89
CA PRO A 127 10.47 2.47 22.74
C PRO A 127 11.68 2.28 21.81
N ALA A 128 12.84 1.93 22.36
CA ALA A 128 14.05 1.61 21.59
C ALA A 128 13.87 0.35 20.73
N SER A 129 13.33 -0.74 21.31
CA SER A 129 13.00 -1.95 20.56
C SER A 129 11.89 -1.74 19.55
N LEU A 130 10.85 -0.94 19.87
CA LEU A 130 9.81 -0.61 18.91
C LEU A 130 10.40 0.20 17.75
N SER A 131 11.26 1.19 18.02
CA SER A 131 11.96 1.96 16.99
C SER A 131 12.77 1.07 16.06
N LYS A 132 13.51 0.12 16.63
CA LYS A 132 14.29 -0.85 15.85
C LYS A 132 13.39 -1.75 15.00
N LEU A 133 12.26 -2.17 15.54
CA LEU A 133 11.30 -3.04 14.86
C LEU A 133 10.66 -2.34 13.67
N VAL A 134 10.16 -1.11 13.84
CA VAL A 134 9.44 -0.36 12.81
C VAL A 134 10.34 0.49 11.91
N GLN A 135 11.63 0.55 12.20
CA GLN A 135 12.64 1.34 11.46
C GLN A 135 12.30 2.83 11.41
N SER A 136 11.69 3.35 12.48
CA SER A 136 11.34 4.76 12.64
C SER A 136 11.56 5.15 14.09
N LYS A 137 11.89 6.42 14.35
CA LYS A 137 12.17 6.85 15.72
C LYS A 137 10.86 6.95 16.50
N VAL A 138 10.78 6.18 17.59
CA VAL A 138 9.70 6.23 18.57
C VAL A 138 10.23 6.97 19.80
N SER A 139 9.73 8.18 20.02
CA SER A 139 9.97 8.97 21.22
C SER A 139 8.85 8.76 22.24
N TRP A 140 9.23 8.73 23.51
CA TRP A 140 8.31 8.58 24.64
C TRP A 140 8.42 9.80 25.55
N ASN A 141 7.29 10.39 25.91
CA ASN A 141 7.22 11.43 26.91
C ASN A 141 6.70 10.84 28.25
N PRO A 142 7.58 10.70 29.26
CA PRO A 142 7.20 10.12 30.55
C PRO A 142 6.29 11.01 31.40
N GLY A 143 6.18 12.32 31.10
CA GLY A 143 5.35 13.26 31.86
C GLY A 143 3.85 13.17 31.56
N ASN A 144 3.48 12.75 30.35
CA ASN A 144 2.08 12.64 29.91
C ASN A 144 1.72 11.26 29.31
N GLY A 145 2.71 10.37 29.16
CA GLY A 145 2.50 9.04 28.58
C GLY A 145 2.37 9.04 27.05
N GLU A 146 2.84 10.09 26.37
CA GLU A 146 2.71 10.24 24.93
C GLU A 146 3.80 9.46 24.17
N ILE A 147 3.38 8.60 23.25
CA ILE A 147 4.23 8.01 22.22
C ILE A 147 4.15 8.92 20.99
N SER A 148 5.27 9.54 20.65
CA SER A 148 5.46 10.22 19.38
C SER A 148 6.27 9.33 18.47
N ILE A 149 5.83 9.15 17.23
CA ILE A 149 6.57 8.37 16.24
C ILE A 149 6.87 9.32 15.11
N ASP A 150 8.16 9.58 14.91
CA ASP A 150 8.62 10.30 13.73
C ASP A 150 8.29 9.41 12.54
N THR A 151 7.17 9.69 11.88
CA THR A 151 6.93 9.20 10.55
C THR A 151 8.09 9.68 9.69
N PRO A 152 8.72 8.83 8.87
CA PRO A 152 9.61 9.33 7.85
C PRO A 152 8.83 10.38 7.06
N ARG A 153 9.25 11.65 7.13
CA ARG A 153 8.92 12.60 6.07
C ARG A 153 9.45 11.94 4.80
N GLU A 154 8.62 11.81 3.78
CA GLU A 154 9.12 11.68 2.42
C GLU A 154 10.03 12.88 2.18
N GLY A 155 11.34 12.66 2.33
CA GLY A 155 12.37 13.62 1.99
C GLY A 155 12.43 13.69 0.48
N ASN A 156 12.15 14.88 -0.06
CA ASN A 156 12.88 15.34 -1.24
C ASN A 156 14.37 15.27 -0.89
N GLU A 157 15.11 14.37 -1.54
CA GLU A 157 16.55 14.52 -1.72
C GLU A 157 16.80 14.71 -3.22
N ASP A 158 17.13 15.95 -3.58
CA ASP A 158 17.64 16.32 -4.88
C ASP A 158 19.00 15.65 -5.12
N GLY A 159 19.12 14.99 -6.27
CA GLY A 159 20.29 15.08 -7.14
C GLY A 159 21.52 14.23 -6.82
N GLN A 160 21.54 13.00 -7.33
CA GLN A 160 22.72 12.53 -8.06
C GLN A 160 22.36 11.45 -9.11
N GLN A 161 22.46 11.84 -10.37
CA GLN A 161 22.49 10.93 -11.51
C GLN A 161 23.72 10.01 -11.41
N SER A 162 23.52 8.71 -11.56
CA SER A 162 24.50 7.86 -12.22
C SER A 162 23.89 6.55 -12.75
N ALA A 163 24.05 6.39 -14.05
CA ALA A 163 24.18 5.16 -14.83
C ALA A 163 23.06 4.11 -14.76
N THR A 164 22.17 4.21 -15.74
CA THR A 164 21.34 3.15 -16.33
C THR A 164 22.05 1.80 -16.46
N ALA A 165 21.58 0.81 -15.69
CA ALA A 165 21.58 -0.57 -16.15
C ALA A 165 20.39 -0.74 -17.13
N PRO A 166 20.53 -1.49 -18.23
CA PRO A 166 19.46 -1.63 -19.20
C PRO A 166 18.26 -2.32 -18.54
N GLY A 167 17.18 -1.56 -18.40
CA GLY A 167 15.91 -2.05 -17.87
C GLY A 167 15.44 -3.24 -18.68
N LYS A 168 15.17 -4.35 -17.99
CA LYS A 168 14.38 -5.44 -18.55
C LYS A 168 13.01 -4.87 -18.87
N LEU A 169 12.78 -4.55 -20.14
CA LEU A 169 11.46 -4.18 -20.68
C LEU A 169 10.47 -5.27 -20.25
N ILE A 170 9.60 -4.96 -19.29
CA ILE A 170 8.42 -5.78 -19.02
C ILE A 170 7.51 -5.54 -20.21
N ARG A 171 7.59 -6.47 -21.17
CA ARG A 171 6.73 -6.49 -22.34
C ARG A 171 5.35 -6.95 -21.84
N ILE A 172 4.48 -5.98 -21.51
CA ILE A 172 3.07 -6.22 -21.19
C ILE A 172 2.44 -6.77 -22.48
N ARG A 173 2.42 -8.09 -22.61
CA ARG A 173 1.69 -8.79 -23.65
C ARG A 173 0.31 -9.00 -23.08
N SER A 174 -0.68 -8.26 -23.59
CA SER A 174 -2.09 -8.58 -23.29
C SER A 174 -2.25 -10.08 -23.43
N LEU A 175 -2.73 -10.73 -22.38
CA LEU A 175 -2.94 -12.17 -22.41
C LEU A 175 -3.74 -12.51 -23.66
N SER A 176 -3.31 -13.52 -24.42
CA SER A 176 -4.29 -14.22 -25.24
C SER A 176 -5.36 -14.78 -24.28
N SER A 177 -6.59 -14.93 -24.76
CA SER A 177 -7.66 -15.60 -24.00
C SER A 177 -7.15 -16.84 -23.26
N ASP A 178 -6.32 -17.62 -23.95
CA ASP A 178 -5.76 -18.88 -23.48
C ASP A 178 -4.88 -18.71 -22.23
N GLN A 179 -4.07 -17.64 -22.16
CA GLN A 179 -3.20 -17.40 -21.00
C GLN A 179 -4.00 -16.89 -19.77
N ALA A 180 -5.08 -16.15 -20.00
CA ALA A 180 -5.99 -15.75 -18.93
C ALA A 180 -6.73 -16.96 -18.35
N ASP A 181 -7.20 -17.86 -19.22
CA ASP A 181 -7.87 -19.10 -18.82
C ASP A 181 -6.93 -20.04 -18.05
N GLU A 182 -5.67 -20.14 -18.46
CA GLU A 182 -4.64 -20.88 -17.72
C GLU A 182 -4.38 -20.28 -16.34
N LEU A 183 -4.28 -18.95 -16.24
CA LEU A 183 -4.08 -18.24 -14.97
C LEU A 183 -5.22 -18.51 -14.00
N ILE A 184 -6.46 -18.40 -14.49
CA ILE A 184 -7.66 -18.64 -13.69
C ILE A 184 -7.76 -20.11 -13.30
N SER A 185 -7.49 -21.03 -14.22
CA SER A 185 -7.46 -22.46 -13.93
C SER A 185 -6.40 -22.80 -12.88
N TYR A 186 -5.23 -22.15 -12.94
CA TYR A 186 -4.20 -22.30 -11.92
C TYR A 186 -4.64 -21.74 -10.58
N ALA A 187 -5.24 -20.55 -10.54
CA ALA A 187 -5.78 -19.94 -9.33
C ALA A 187 -6.85 -20.82 -8.66
N LYS A 188 -7.75 -21.41 -9.45
CA LYS A 188 -8.84 -22.29 -8.97
C LYS A 188 -8.34 -23.57 -8.30
N LYS A 189 -7.10 -24.04 -8.57
CA LYS A 189 -6.49 -25.19 -7.87
C LYS A 189 -6.33 -24.97 -6.36
N TYR A 190 -6.38 -23.71 -5.93
CA TYR A 190 -6.18 -23.33 -4.54
C TYR A 190 -7.49 -23.06 -3.80
N LEU A 191 -8.67 -23.27 -4.41
CA LEU A 191 -9.95 -23.11 -3.72
C LEU A 191 -9.97 -23.87 -2.39
N GLY A 192 -10.41 -23.19 -1.33
CA GLY A 192 -10.45 -23.73 0.03
C GLY A 192 -9.10 -23.72 0.77
N VAL A 193 -7.99 -23.28 0.15
CA VAL A 193 -6.74 -23.06 0.89
C VAL A 193 -6.98 -22.00 1.97
N PRO A 194 -6.71 -22.28 3.26
CA PRO A 194 -7.07 -21.39 4.34
C PRO A 194 -6.42 -20.01 4.26
N TYR A 195 -7.16 -19.00 4.71
CA TYR A 195 -6.62 -17.68 4.92
C TYR A 195 -5.67 -17.65 6.13
N ASP A 196 -4.48 -17.07 5.98
CA ASP A 196 -3.63 -16.65 7.10
C ASP A 196 -3.10 -15.25 6.86
N PHE A 197 -3.33 -14.38 7.84
CA PHE A 197 -2.88 -13.01 7.78
C PHE A 197 -1.35 -12.95 7.72
N GLY A 198 -0.80 -12.40 6.65
CA GLY A 198 0.64 -12.38 6.44
C GLY A 198 1.25 -13.74 6.16
N ALA A 199 0.55 -14.59 5.43
CA ALA A 199 1.05 -15.89 5.05
C ALA A 199 2.47 -15.77 4.45
N ALA A 200 3.36 -16.63 4.94
CA ALA A 200 4.63 -16.91 4.28
C ALA A 200 4.36 -17.55 2.90
N PRO A 201 5.35 -17.66 1.99
CA PRO A 201 5.16 -18.32 0.71
C PRO A 201 4.39 -19.64 0.83
N TYR A 202 3.52 -19.92 -0.14
CA TYR A 202 2.62 -21.08 -0.07
C TYR A 202 3.37 -22.40 0.11
N GLU A 203 4.56 -22.50 -0.46
CA GLU A 203 5.47 -23.64 -0.30
C GLU A 203 5.74 -23.97 1.17
N GLU A 204 5.86 -22.94 2.01
CA GLU A 204 6.16 -23.01 3.45
C GLU A 204 4.89 -23.09 4.30
N SER A 205 3.92 -22.20 4.06
CA SER A 205 2.78 -22.02 4.96
C SER A 205 1.59 -22.92 4.64
N LYS A 206 1.46 -23.36 3.37
CA LYS A 206 0.24 -23.98 2.81
C LYS A 206 -1.03 -23.14 3.04
N LYS A 207 -0.88 -21.83 3.18
CA LYS A 207 -1.95 -20.84 3.43
C LYS A 207 -1.71 -19.59 2.58
N PHE A 208 -2.72 -18.72 2.52
CA PHE A 208 -2.61 -17.45 1.81
C PHE A 208 -3.24 -16.29 2.57
N ASP A 209 -2.72 -15.09 2.40
CA ASP A 209 -3.51 -13.85 2.42
C ASP A 209 -3.74 -13.34 1.00
N CYS A 210 -4.49 -12.24 0.86
CA CYS A 210 -4.97 -11.75 -0.42
C CYS A 210 -3.84 -11.48 -1.41
N SER A 211 -2.78 -10.80 -0.98
CA SER A 211 -1.68 -10.37 -1.83
C SER A 211 -0.61 -11.45 -2.01
N SER A 212 -0.41 -12.36 -1.05
CA SER A 212 0.43 -13.55 -1.27
C SER A 212 -0.21 -14.52 -2.25
N PHE A 213 -1.54 -14.65 -2.27
CA PHE A 213 -2.27 -15.47 -3.24
C PHE A 213 -2.09 -14.95 -4.67
N THR A 214 -2.38 -13.66 -4.90
CA THR A 214 -2.19 -13.05 -6.23
C THR A 214 -0.74 -13.15 -6.67
N ARG A 215 0.22 -12.84 -5.78
CA ARG A 215 1.65 -12.97 -6.07
C ARG A 215 2.04 -14.40 -6.45
N HIS A 216 1.53 -15.39 -5.73
CA HIS A 216 1.80 -16.82 -6.02
C HIS A 216 1.28 -17.21 -7.40
N VAL A 217 0.03 -16.84 -7.71
CA VAL A 217 -0.59 -17.10 -9.02
C VAL A 217 0.21 -16.44 -10.13
N PHE A 218 0.45 -15.13 -10.06
CA PHE A 218 1.12 -14.37 -11.11
C PHE A 218 2.59 -14.76 -11.31
N LYS A 219 3.28 -15.19 -10.25
CA LYS A 219 4.66 -15.68 -10.35
C LYS A 219 4.77 -16.89 -11.26
N LYS A 220 3.76 -17.77 -11.29
CA LYS A 220 3.71 -18.92 -12.22
C LYS A 220 3.71 -18.48 -13.69
N PHE A 221 3.20 -17.29 -13.97
CA PHE A 221 3.11 -16.67 -15.29
C PHE A 221 4.23 -15.63 -15.53
N GLY A 222 5.29 -15.67 -14.72
CA GLY A 222 6.49 -14.85 -14.92
C GLY A 222 6.39 -13.41 -14.42
N VAL A 223 5.37 -13.09 -13.62
CA VAL A 223 5.20 -11.76 -13.01
C VAL A 223 5.44 -11.82 -11.51
N ASP A 224 6.50 -11.13 -11.07
CA ASP A 224 6.81 -10.95 -9.66
C ASP A 224 6.05 -9.75 -9.09
N LEU A 225 4.84 -10.00 -8.60
CA LEU A 225 4.07 -8.97 -7.89
C LEU A 225 4.72 -8.61 -6.54
N PRO A 226 4.63 -7.33 -6.12
CA PRO A 226 4.96 -6.91 -4.75
C PRO A 226 4.18 -7.69 -3.71
N ARG A 227 4.70 -7.72 -2.47
CA ARG A 227 4.09 -8.47 -1.37
C ARG A 227 2.76 -7.88 -0.91
N LEU A 228 2.58 -6.56 -0.99
CA LEU A 228 1.44 -5.85 -0.41
C LEU A 228 0.40 -5.50 -1.47
N ALA A 229 -0.89 -5.57 -1.12
CA ALA A 229 -1.98 -5.20 -2.03
C ALA A 229 -1.87 -3.75 -2.53
N LYS A 230 -1.56 -2.80 -1.64
CA LYS A 230 -1.35 -1.39 -2.02
C LYS A 230 -0.21 -1.18 -3.03
N ASP A 231 0.81 -2.02 -2.99
CA ASP A 231 1.96 -1.93 -3.90
C ASP A 231 1.63 -2.63 -5.22
N GLN A 232 0.86 -3.73 -5.17
CA GLN A 232 0.32 -4.38 -6.36
C GLN A 232 -0.59 -3.45 -7.16
N ASP A 233 -1.31 -2.53 -6.50
CA ASP A 233 -2.11 -1.50 -7.20
C ASP A 233 -1.23 -0.56 -8.05
N ASN A 234 0.08 -0.50 -7.81
CA ASN A 234 0.99 0.32 -8.64
C ASN A 234 1.60 -0.46 -9.82
N VAL A 235 1.21 -1.73 -10.02
CA VAL A 235 1.73 -2.59 -11.09
C VAL A 235 0.76 -2.64 -12.27
N GLY A 236 1.32 -2.59 -13.48
CA GLY A 236 0.53 -2.67 -14.72
C GLY A 236 -0.15 -1.35 -15.07
N ARG A 237 -1.24 -1.43 -15.84
CA ARG A 237 -2.04 -0.25 -16.25
C ARG A 237 -3.39 -0.22 -15.56
N SER A 238 -3.92 0.98 -15.34
CA SER A 238 -5.30 1.15 -14.85
C SER A 238 -6.30 0.63 -15.88
N VAL A 239 -7.38 0.02 -15.40
CA VAL A 239 -8.49 -0.51 -16.20
C VAL A 239 -9.79 0.08 -15.68
N SER A 240 -10.68 0.48 -16.58
CA SER A 240 -12.03 0.88 -16.20
C SER A 240 -12.94 -0.35 -16.05
N ARG A 241 -14.07 -0.21 -15.34
CA ARG A 241 -14.97 -1.35 -15.10
C ARG A 241 -15.46 -2.01 -16.40
N ASP A 242 -15.76 -1.21 -17.42
CA ASP A 242 -16.30 -1.68 -18.70
C ASP A 242 -15.24 -2.37 -19.57
N GLU A 243 -13.96 -2.21 -19.22
CA GLU A 243 -12.83 -2.83 -19.91
C GLU A 243 -12.30 -4.08 -19.19
N LEU A 244 -12.95 -4.52 -18.11
CA LEU A 244 -12.50 -5.64 -17.29
C LEU A 244 -12.35 -6.92 -18.11
N GLN A 245 -11.18 -7.55 -17.99
CA GLN A 245 -10.88 -8.82 -18.64
C GLN A 245 -10.46 -9.85 -17.59
N PRO A 246 -10.82 -11.13 -17.78
CA PRO A 246 -10.35 -12.20 -16.89
C PRO A 246 -8.82 -12.14 -16.75
N GLY A 247 -8.33 -12.24 -15.52
CA GLY A 247 -6.92 -12.04 -15.17
C GLY A 247 -6.58 -10.64 -14.63
N ASP A 248 -7.45 -9.63 -14.77
CA ASP A 248 -7.22 -8.32 -14.13
C ASP A 248 -7.24 -8.43 -12.60
N LEU A 249 -6.41 -7.63 -11.93
CA LEU A 249 -6.45 -7.49 -10.47
C LEU A 249 -7.51 -6.46 -10.06
N ILE A 250 -8.34 -6.81 -9.09
CA ILE A 250 -9.34 -5.91 -8.49
C ILE A 250 -8.90 -5.57 -7.07
N PHE A 251 -8.82 -4.27 -6.78
CA PHE A 251 -8.42 -3.73 -5.50
C PHE A 251 -9.62 -3.15 -4.77
N PHE A 252 -9.69 -3.44 -3.47
CA PHE A 252 -10.80 -3.04 -2.62
C PHE A 252 -10.30 -2.28 -1.39
N THR A 253 -11.10 -1.32 -0.96
CA THR A 253 -10.95 -0.72 0.36
C THR A 253 -11.44 -1.67 1.43
N VAL A 254 -10.97 -1.45 2.65
CA VAL A 254 -11.56 -2.08 3.83
C VAL A 254 -11.87 -0.94 4.79
N PRO A 255 -13.14 -0.51 4.87
CA PRO A 255 -13.50 0.72 5.58
C PRO A 255 -12.97 0.78 7.00
N GLY A 256 -12.45 1.94 7.40
CA GLY A 256 -11.92 2.17 8.75
C GLY A 256 -10.62 1.43 9.05
N ARG A 257 -9.98 0.83 8.04
CA ARG A 257 -8.68 0.15 8.19
C ARG A 257 -7.49 1.09 8.06
N PHE A 258 -7.64 2.15 7.29
CA PHE A 258 -6.57 3.10 6.99
C PHE A 258 -7.01 4.53 7.34
N GLU A 259 -6.08 5.48 7.27
CA GLU A 259 -6.34 6.91 7.45
C GLU A 259 -7.44 7.45 6.53
N ASN A 260 -7.62 6.83 5.36
CA ASN A 260 -8.72 7.06 4.46
C ASN A 260 -9.05 5.78 3.67
N ASP A 261 -10.28 5.71 3.19
CA ASP A 261 -10.78 4.54 2.47
C ASP A 261 -10.28 4.46 1.02
N ALA A 262 -9.34 5.30 0.57
CA ALA A 262 -8.77 5.24 -0.78
C ALA A 262 -7.54 4.31 -0.88
N ILE A 263 -7.07 3.75 0.23
CA ILE A 263 -5.92 2.84 0.25
C ILE A 263 -6.38 1.39 0.04
N PRO A 264 -5.81 0.64 -0.94
CA PRO A 264 -6.12 -0.77 -1.15
C PRO A 264 -5.81 -1.64 0.07
N GLY A 265 -6.84 -2.26 0.64
CA GLY A 265 -6.73 -3.20 1.76
C GLY A 265 -6.91 -4.65 1.35
N HIS A 266 -7.49 -4.91 0.20
CA HIS A 266 -7.74 -6.27 -0.29
C HIS A 266 -7.56 -6.32 -1.80
N VAL A 267 -7.18 -7.49 -2.31
CA VAL A 267 -6.97 -7.74 -3.74
C VAL A 267 -7.52 -9.10 -4.13
N GLY A 268 -8.02 -9.21 -5.36
CA GLY A 268 -8.39 -10.47 -5.99
C GLY A 268 -8.17 -10.44 -7.50
N ILE A 269 -8.40 -11.58 -8.16
CA ILE A 269 -8.22 -11.75 -9.60
C ILE A 269 -9.61 -11.87 -10.23
N TYR A 270 -9.95 -11.00 -11.19
CA TYR A 270 -11.18 -11.09 -11.95
C TYR A 270 -11.18 -12.37 -12.80
N ILE A 271 -12.29 -13.11 -12.80
CA ILE A 271 -12.38 -14.40 -13.50
C ILE A 271 -13.46 -14.43 -14.59
N GLY A 272 -14.04 -13.28 -14.93
CA GLY A 272 -15.18 -13.17 -15.84
C GLY A 272 -16.52 -13.16 -15.11
N ASP A 273 -17.60 -12.92 -15.85
CA ASP A 273 -19.00 -13.00 -15.39
C ASP A 273 -19.34 -12.22 -14.10
N GLY A 274 -18.63 -11.11 -13.85
CA GLY A 274 -18.82 -10.33 -12.63
C GLY A 274 -18.30 -11.04 -11.37
N GLU A 275 -17.44 -12.04 -11.52
CA GLU A 275 -16.85 -12.82 -10.43
C GLU A 275 -15.34 -12.60 -10.29
N PHE A 276 -14.82 -12.80 -9.09
CA PHE A 276 -13.40 -12.74 -8.83
C PHE A 276 -12.99 -13.80 -7.80
N ILE A 277 -11.77 -14.34 -7.94
CA ILE A 277 -11.15 -15.25 -6.99
C ILE A 277 -10.21 -14.49 -6.07
N HIS A 278 -10.32 -14.75 -4.77
CA HIS A 278 -9.54 -14.09 -3.73
C HIS A 278 -9.43 -15.00 -2.50
N THR A 279 -8.67 -14.59 -1.48
CA THR A 279 -8.68 -15.28 -0.18
C THR A 279 -9.14 -14.35 0.93
N TRP A 280 -10.08 -14.82 1.76
CA TRP A 280 -10.60 -14.08 2.90
C TRP A 280 -11.25 -15.02 3.92
N GLY A 281 -10.90 -14.87 5.20
CA GLY A 281 -11.56 -15.60 6.29
C GLY A 281 -11.65 -17.12 6.06
N ALA A 282 -12.71 -17.74 6.55
CA ALA A 282 -13.11 -19.07 6.10
C ALA A 282 -14.05 -18.93 4.89
N PRO A 283 -13.94 -19.79 3.86
CA PRO A 283 -13.08 -20.97 3.76
C PRO A 283 -11.64 -20.67 3.32
N GLY A 284 -11.26 -19.41 3.09
CA GLY A 284 -9.95 -19.02 2.59
C GLY A 284 -10.06 -18.59 1.13
N VAL A 285 -9.33 -19.25 0.23
CA VAL A 285 -9.47 -19.01 -1.21
C VAL A 285 -10.88 -19.37 -1.68
N GLN A 286 -11.57 -18.40 -2.26
CA GLN A 286 -12.98 -18.50 -2.66
C GLN A 286 -13.27 -17.60 -3.86
N ILE A 287 -14.44 -17.82 -4.46
CA ILE A 287 -14.98 -16.99 -5.54
C ILE A 287 -16.13 -16.17 -4.98
N SER A 288 -16.12 -14.88 -5.28
CA SER A 288 -17.16 -13.93 -4.88
C SER A 288 -17.66 -13.15 -6.10
N LYS A 289 -18.90 -12.67 -6.04
CA LYS A 289 -19.47 -11.76 -7.03
C LYS A 289 -19.08 -10.31 -6.72
N LEU A 290 -18.59 -9.59 -7.72
CA LEU A 290 -18.22 -8.18 -7.64
C LEU A 290 -19.42 -7.26 -7.39
N ASP A 291 -20.55 -7.55 -8.01
CA ASP A 291 -21.73 -6.67 -8.04
C ASP A 291 -22.79 -6.99 -6.99
N SER A 292 -22.42 -7.77 -5.96
CA SER A 292 -23.35 -8.16 -4.90
C SER A 292 -22.75 -8.03 -3.51
N GLY A 293 -23.61 -7.78 -2.53
CA GLY A 293 -23.25 -7.77 -1.12
C GLY A 293 -22.16 -6.75 -0.79
N TYR A 294 -21.24 -7.16 0.08
CA TYR A 294 -20.15 -6.33 0.59
C TYR A 294 -19.24 -5.78 -0.52
N TRP A 295 -18.85 -6.63 -1.48
CA TRP A 295 -17.81 -6.31 -2.47
C TRP A 295 -18.16 -5.16 -3.39
N LYS A 296 -19.45 -5.01 -3.74
CA LYS A 296 -19.94 -3.94 -4.61
C LYS A 296 -19.56 -2.54 -4.11
N ASN A 297 -19.60 -2.34 -2.80
CA ASN A 297 -19.46 -1.02 -2.18
C ASN A 297 -18.03 -0.64 -1.82
N VAL A 298 -17.08 -1.57 -2.03
CA VAL A 298 -15.69 -1.39 -1.57
C VAL A 298 -14.67 -1.52 -2.69
N ILE A 299 -15.10 -1.61 -3.95
CA ILE A 299 -14.17 -1.58 -5.10
C ILE A 299 -13.50 -0.22 -5.18
N LEU A 300 -12.18 -0.22 -5.32
CA LEU A 300 -11.39 0.99 -5.50
C LEU A 300 -10.87 1.11 -6.92
N ARG A 301 -10.11 0.12 -7.38
CA ARG A 301 -9.30 0.21 -8.60
C ARG A 301 -9.16 -1.14 -9.28
N MET A 302 -8.86 -1.13 -10.57
CA MET A 302 -8.58 -2.32 -11.35
C MET A 302 -7.28 -2.14 -12.12
N ARG A 303 -6.44 -3.18 -12.14
CA ARG A 303 -5.14 -3.17 -12.84
C ARG A 303 -5.00 -4.35 -13.78
N ARG A 304 -4.56 -4.07 -15.01
CA ARG A 304 -4.10 -5.10 -15.95
C ARG A 304 -2.59 -5.19 -15.87
N VAL A 305 -2.12 -6.34 -15.41
CA VAL A 305 -0.70 -6.63 -15.20
C VAL A 305 -0.10 -7.41 -16.37
N LEU A 306 -0.92 -8.22 -17.04
CA LEU A 306 -0.57 -9.01 -18.20
C LEU A 306 -1.27 -8.44 -19.43
#